data_AF-A0A969VP57-F1
#
_entry.id   AF-A0A969VP57-F1
#
_cell.length_a   1.000
_cell.length_b   1.000
_cell.length_c   1.000
_cell.angle_alpha   90.00
_cell.angle_beta   90.00
_cell.angle_gamma   90.00
#
_symmetry.space_group_name_H-M   'P 1'
#
loop_
_entity.id
_entity.type
_entity.pdbx_description
1 polymer ?
#
loop_
_entity_poly.entity_id
_entity_poly.type
_entity_poly.pdbx_seq_one_letter_code
_entity_poly.pdbx_strand_id
1 'polypeptide(L)'
;MFIEVLCKPARFFNKSQTHNRKSEIHSMIPTKNILLFEPDSSGHHPGYLYHLIINFLENEYAFNLVVLVAPDFFEKHPQIIQKTLSPRVKWLKFSDSEFSDW
;
A
#
# COMPACT_ATOMS: atom_id res chain seq x y z
N MET A 1 -9.47 -10.91 6.00
CA MET A 1 -8.52 -9.81 6.21
C MET A 1 -7.31 -10.23 7.03
N PHE A 2 -6.14 -10.21 6.39
CA PHE A 2 -4.84 -10.37 7.02
C PHE A 2 -4.07 -9.03 6.96
N ILE A 3 -3.30 -8.72 8.01
CA ILE A 3 -2.49 -7.50 8.10
C ILE A 3 -1.03 -7.90 8.20
N GLU A 4 -0.20 -7.46 7.24
CA GLU A 4 1.25 -7.69 7.25
C GLU A 4 2.00 -6.36 7.28
N VAL A 5 3.01 -6.22 8.14
CA VAL A 5 3.84 -5.01 8.19
C VAL A 5 5.12 -5.25 7.39
N LEU A 6 5.17 -4.69 6.18
CA LEU A 6 6.33 -4.81 5.30
C LEU A 6 7.30 -3.65 5.51
N CYS A 7 8.37 -3.93 6.25
CA CYS A 7 9.51 -3.03 6.39
C CYS A 7 10.65 -3.53 5.49
N LYS A 8 10.80 -2.98 4.28
CA LYS A 8 11.97 -3.28 3.44
C LYS A 8 13.18 -2.47 3.92
N PRO A 9 14.32 -3.08 4.27
CA PRO A 9 15.54 -2.33 4.53
C PRO A 9 16.08 -1.74 3.23
N ALA A 10 16.52 -0.47 3.27
CA ALA A 10 17.23 0.16 2.16
C ALA A 10 18.58 -0.55 1.95
N ARG A 11 18.72 -1.36 0.90
CA ARG A 11 20.01 -1.97 0.52
C ARG A 11 20.82 -0.95 -0.29
N PHE A 12 21.81 -0.34 0.35
CA PHE A 12 22.84 0.44 -0.35
C PHE A 12 23.81 -0.51 -1.08
N PHE A 13 23.86 -0.42 -2.41
CA PHE A 13 24.90 -1.05 -3.21
C PHE A 13 26.01 -0.03 -3.45
N ASN A 14 27.08 -0.08 -2.64
CA ASN A 14 28.25 0.75 -2.86
C ASN A 14 29.07 0.18 -4.04
N LYS A 15 28.98 0.83 -5.20
CA LYS A 15 30.09 0.86 -6.15
C LYS A 15 30.64 2.28 -6.17
N SER A 16 31.88 2.41 -5.72
CA SER A 16 32.68 3.63 -5.74
C SER A 16 32.88 4.13 -7.16
N GLN A 17 32.31 5.29 -7.50
CA GLN A 17 32.88 6.20 -8.49
C GLN A 17 32.71 7.66 -8.01
N THR A 18 33.85 8.32 -7.87
CA THR A 18 34.00 9.71 -7.47
C THR A 18 33.64 10.65 -8.63
N HIS A 19 32.51 11.35 -8.54
CA HIS A 19 32.37 12.64 -9.20
C HIS A 19 31.47 13.59 -8.40
N ASN A 20 31.99 14.79 -8.25
CA ASN A 20 31.56 15.87 -7.38
C ASN A 20 30.15 16.35 -7.74
N ARG A 21 29.15 16.03 -6.93
CA ARG A 21 27.89 16.77 -6.82
C ARG A 21 27.59 16.92 -5.34
N LYS A 22 27.38 18.16 -4.89
CA LYS A 22 26.69 18.46 -3.63
C LYS A 22 25.31 17.79 -3.70
N SER A 23 25.21 16.56 -3.23
CA SER A 23 23.95 15.84 -3.12
C SER A 23 23.19 16.41 -1.94
N GLU A 24 22.01 16.97 -2.20
CA GLU A 24 20.94 17.02 -1.20
C GLU A 24 20.68 15.57 -0.76
N ILE A 25 21.35 15.16 0.31
CA ILE A 25 21.00 13.94 1.04
C ILE A 25 19.76 14.32 1.83
N HIS A 26 18.63 14.48 1.15
CA HIS A 26 17.35 14.27 1.80
C HIS A 26 17.34 12.78 2.10
N SER A 27 17.80 12.41 3.29
CA SER A 27 17.73 11.04 3.78
C SER A 27 16.28 10.59 3.58
N MET A 28 16.02 9.76 2.56
CA MET A 28 14.73 9.14 2.40
C MET A 28 14.56 8.23 3.60
N ILE A 29 13.96 8.76 4.66
CA ILE A 29 13.48 7.96 5.78
C ILE A 29 12.63 6.87 5.14
N PRO A 30 13.00 5.58 5.27
CA PRO A 30 12.24 4.51 4.66
C PRO A 30 10.80 4.62 5.14
N THR A 31 9.87 4.87 4.22
CA THR A 31 8.45 4.89 4.55
C THR A 31 8.05 3.47 4.96
N LYS A 32 7.63 3.30 6.21
CA LYS A 32 7.13 2.02 6.70
C LYS A 32 5.75 1.78 6.09
N ASN A 33 5.50 0.58 5.57
CA ASN A 33 4.22 0.25 4.94
C ASN A 33 3.50 -0.83 5.73
N ILE A 34 2.19 -0.69 5.86
CA ILE A 34 1.27 -1.74 6.28
C ILE A 34 0.56 -2.24 5.02
N LEU A 35 0.57 -3.55 4.80
CA LEU A 35 -0.18 -4.20 3.72
C LEU A 35 -1.48 -4.77 4.28
N LEU A 36 -2.60 -4.30 3.74
CA LEU A 36 -3.90 -4.94 3.88
C LEU A 36 -4.15 -5.81 2.65
N PHE A 37 -4.41 -7.08 2.90
CA PHE A 37 -4.66 -8.09 1.87
C PHE A 37 -6.12 -8.53 1.93
N GLU A 38 -6.89 -8.28 0.87
CA GLU A 38 -8.30 -8.67 0.78
C GLU A 38 -8.66 -9.20 -0.63
N PRO A 39 -8.55 -10.51 -0.86
CA PRO A 39 -8.76 -11.14 -2.16
C PRO A 39 -10.24 -11.37 -2.50
N ASP A 40 -11.16 -11.08 -1.58
CA ASP A 40 -12.61 -11.21 -1.81
C ASP A 40 -13.26 -9.82 -1.92
N SER A 41 -13.94 -9.57 -3.03
CA SER A 41 -14.68 -8.34 -3.28
C SER A 41 -16.16 -8.43 -2.88
N SER A 42 -16.59 -9.52 -2.26
CA SER A 42 -17.99 -9.80 -1.95
C SER A 42 -18.31 -9.69 -0.45
N GLY A 43 -19.59 -9.84 -0.12
CA GLY A 43 -20.08 -9.86 1.26
C GLY A 43 -19.79 -8.55 2.02
N HIS A 44 -19.39 -8.69 3.29
CA HIS A 44 -19.12 -7.56 4.18
C HIS A 44 -17.65 -7.06 4.15
N HIS A 45 -16.77 -7.78 3.44
CA HIS A 45 -15.33 -7.49 3.37
C HIS A 45 -15.01 -6.05 2.92
N PRO A 46 -15.67 -5.49 1.88
CA PRO A 46 -15.42 -4.11 1.45
C PRO A 46 -15.76 -3.08 2.53
N GLY A 47 -16.84 -3.31 3.27
CA GLY A 47 -17.26 -2.43 4.37
C GLY A 47 -16.22 -2.36 5.48
N TYR A 48 -15.70 -3.52 5.92
CA TYR A 48 -14.63 -3.56 6.91
C TYR A 48 -13.35 -2.90 6.41
N LEU A 49 -12.98 -3.14 5.15
CA LEU A 49 -11.81 -2.52 4.54
C LEU A 49 -11.94 -1.00 4.52
N TYR A 50 -13.11 -0.48 4.14
CA TYR A 50 -13.40 0.94 4.17
C TYR A 50 -13.21 1.53 5.58
N HIS A 51 -13.80 0.92 6.60
CA HIS A 51 -13.69 1.41 7.99
C HIS A 51 -12.24 1.45 8.49
N LEU A 52 -11.44 0.43 8.17
CA LEU A 52 -10.03 0.42 8.56
C LEU A 52 -9.22 1.51 7.88
N ILE A 53 -9.47 1.76 6.59
CA ILE A 53 -8.76 2.81 5.86
C ILE A 53 -9.17 4.19 6.38
N ILE A 54 -10.46 4.42 6.65
CA ILE A 54 -10.91 5.69 7.24
C ILE A 54 -10.28 5.90 8.61
N ASN A 55 -10.33 4.90 9.50
CA ASN A 55 -9.68 4.99 10.81
C ASN A 55 -8.16 5.25 10.66
N PHE A 56 -7.48 4.61 9.70
CA PHE A 56 -6.07 4.89 9.43
C PHE A 56 -5.83 6.35 8.98
N LEU A 57 -6.70 6.90 8.15
CA LEU A 57 -6.60 8.27 7.64
C LEU A 57 -6.91 9.32 8.71
N GLU A 58 -7.85 9.02 9.60
CA GLU A 58 -8.21 9.87 10.75
C GLU A 58 -7.11 9.93 11.81
N ASN A 59 -6.14 9.00 11.77
CA ASN A 59 -5.05 8.90 12.72
C ASN A 59 -3.68 9.22 12.09
N GLU A 60 -2.80 9.82 12.90
CA GLU A 60 -1.45 10.25 12.48
C GLU A 60 -0.41 9.13 12.61
N TYR A 61 -0.66 8.00 11.96
CA TYR A 61 0.31 6.91 11.89
C TYR A 61 1.53 7.26 11.03
N ALA A 62 2.74 7.00 11.52
CA ALA A 62 4.00 7.17 10.78
C ALA A 62 4.25 6.07 9.71
N PHE A 63 3.18 5.58 9.09
CA PHE A 63 3.18 4.53 8.09
C PHE A 63 2.38 4.98 6.86
N ASN A 64 2.63 4.33 5.73
CA ASN A 64 1.73 4.32 4.58
C ASN A 64 0.93 3.01 4.58
N LEU A 65 -0.24 3.05 3.98
CA LEU A 65 -1.09 1.88 3.78
C LEU A 65 -1.00 1.43 2.33
N VAL A 66 -0.76 0.15 2.11
CA VAL A 66 -0.89 -0.51 0.81
C VAL A 66 -2.06 -1.45 0.91
N VAL A 67 -3.00 -1.35 -0.02
CA VAL A 67 -4.23 -2.16 -0.01
C VAL A 67 -4.24 -2.98 -1.29
N LEU A 68 -4.08 -4.30 -1.17
CA LEU A 68 -4.08 -5.25 -2.27
C LEU A 68 -5.41 -5.99 -2.30
N VAL A 69 -6.15 -5.83 -3.40
CA VAL A 69 -7.51 -6.39 -3.56
C VAL A 69 -7.67 -7.25 -4.81
N ALA A 70 -8.76 -8.01 -4.84
CA ALA A 70 -9.22 -8.73 -6.02
C ALA A 70 -9.29 -7.83 -7.28
N PRO A 71 -9.05 -8.37 -8.49
CA PRO A 71 -9.10 -7.59 -9.73
C PRO A 71 -10.42 -6.84 -9.94
N ASP A 72 -11.54 -7.46 -9.58
CA ASP A 72 -12.90 -6.93 -9.76
C ASP A 72 -13.34 -5.94 -8.67
N PHE A 73 -12.53 -5.73 -7.62
CA PHE A 73 -12.88 -4.88 -6.48
C PHE A 73 -13.09 -3.42 -6.90
N PHE A 74 -12.25 -2.91 -7.81
CA PHE A 74 -12.33 -1.53 -8.29
C PHE A 74 -13.64 -1.24 -9.02
N GLU A 75 -14.17 -2.24 -9.73
CA GLU A 75 -15.41 -2.14 -10.49
C GLU A 75 -16.64 -2.28 -9.58
N LYS A 76 -16.57 -3.19 -8.60
CA LYS A 76 -17.67 -3.42 -7.64
C LYS A 76 -17.79 -2.32 -6.59
N HIS A 77 -16.68 -1.70 -6.19
CA HIS A 77 -16.64 -0.74 -5.07
C HIS A 77 -15.94 0.60 -5.39
N PRO A 78 -16.25 1.26 -6.51
CA PRO A 78 -15.59 2.52 -6.91
C PRO A 78 -15.73 3.61 -5.84
N GLN A 79 -16.84 3.62 -5.10
CA GLN A 79 -17.10 4.56 -3.99
C GLN A 79 -16.10 4.43 -2.84
N ILE A 80 -15.62 3.22 -2.55
CA ILE A 80 -14.63 2.99 -1.49
C ILE A 80 -13.28 3.55 -1.93
N ILE A 81 -12.88 3.26 -3.18
CA ILE A 81 -11.63 3.77 -3.76
C ILE A 81 -11.65 5.30 -3.73
N GLN A 82 -12.72 5.93 -4.23
CA GLN A 82 -12.84 7.39 -4.28
C GLN A 82 -12.75 8.04 -2.90
N LYS A 83 -13.46 7.49 -1.90
CA LYS A 83 -13.49 8.05 -0.54
C LYS A 83 -12.18 7.86 0.24
N THR A 84 -11.30 6.99 -0.24
CA THR A 84 -10.05 6.65 0.44
C THR A 84 -8.81 7.07 -0.35
N LEU A 85 -9.00 7.89 -1.40
CA LEU A 85 -7.89 8.50 -2.13
C LEU A 85 -7.09 9.39 -1.19
N SER A 86 -5.83 9.02 -0.98
CA SER A 86 -4.90 9.75 -0.11
C SER A 86 -3.46 9.46 -0.53
N PRO A 87 -2.54 10.42 -0.42
CA PRO A 87 -1.11 10.16 -0.63
C PRO A 87 -0.54 9.08 0.28
N ARG A 88 -1.19 8.82 1.42
CA ARG A 88 -0.79 7.80 2.40
C ARG A 88 -1.39 6.41 2.12
N VAL A 89 -2.26 6.27 1.12
CA VAL A 89 -2.93 5.01 0.77
C VAL A 89 -2.64 4.66 -0.69
N LYS A 90 -1.99 3.51 -0.90
CA LYS A 90 -1.71 2.96 -2.21
C LYS A 90 -2.60 1.77 -2.48
N TRP A 91 -3.48 1.90 -3.45
CA TRP A 91 -4.30 0.80 -3.95
C TRP A 91 -3.55 -0.03 -5.00
N LEU A 92 -3.62 -1.35 -4.87
CA LEU A 92 -3.09 -2.35 -5.78
C LEU A 92 -4.18 -3.40 -6.05
N LYS A 93 -4.13 -4.01 -7.24
CA LYS A 93 -4.89 -5.23 -7.54
C LYS A 93 -3.95 -6.36 -7.88
N PHE A 94 -4.37 -7.60 -7.64
CA PHE A 94 -3.71 -8.76 -8.23
C PHE A 94 -3.71 -8.66 -9.74
N SER A 95 -2.67 -9.20 -10.37
CA SER A 95 -2.75 -9.56 -11.77
C SER A 95 -3.71 -10.75 -11.94
N ASP A 96 -4.33 -10.85 -13.11
CA ASP A 96 -5.24 -11.97 -13.40
C ASP A 96 -4.54 -13.32 -13.26
N SER A 97 -3.22 -13.38 -13.55
CA SER A 97 -2.41 -14.60 -13.38
C SER A 97 -2.19 -14.95 -11.90
N GLU A 98 -1.85 -13.99 -11.05
CA GLU A 98 -1.65 -14.24 -9.60
C GLU A 98 -2.95 -14.66 -8.91
N PHE A 99 -4.09 -14.17 -9.40
CA PHE A 99 -5.39 -14.46 -8.85
C PHE A 99 -5.94 -15.82 -9.27
N SER A 100 -5.59 -16.31 -10.47
CA SER A 100 -6.08 -17.59 -10.99
C SER A 100 -5.40 -18.81 -10.35
N ASP A 101 -4.24 -18.60 -9.72
CA ASP A 101 -3.44 -19.65 -9.05
C ASP A 101 -3.88 -19.91 -7.59
N TRP A 102 -4.96 -19.26 -7.13
CA TRP A 102 -5.53 -19.35 -5.78
C TRP A 102 -6.90 -20.02 -5.77
#